data_AF-A0A8T9Q8I5-F1
#
_entry.id   AF-A0A8T9Q8I5-F1
#
_cell.length_a   1.000
_cell.length_b   1.000
_cell.length_c   1.000
_cell.angle_alpha   90.00
_cell.angle_beta   90.00
_cell.angle_gamma   90.00
#
_symmetry.space_group_name_H-M   'P 1'
#
loop_
_entity.id
_entity.type
_entity.pdbx_description
1 polymer ?
#
loop_
_entity_poly.entity_id
_entity_poly.type
_entity_poly.pdbx_seq_one_letter_code
_entity_poly.pdbx_strand_id
1 'polypeptide(L)'
;MYENTEYKTTIEPAYSDEIAALARGPYAPIFLNKEEFNKVIFNDLIKKDLDHKEPYVDKVFKYLVKHHLCVVVLDNVDLYEDEKLETSVFSEGLALSKRIHVNVFVSIRDTTFVKHSSNSTFNAYELRKLWIDAPPFREVLSRRLSYSKKILEKEQGKIPFANGITLNVSDLASFFDIVQKSILDEGTGQYIDSVSDLNIRKGIGLVTNLLTSGHIHADTAIQRYLSGGDKYHFPFHEVFKGSMLGYWRHFREDATDCINLFDSKLNSKKLRLLRLYILSYLVDRASNASTLNTTINDIFDKFSKCAITISQITTVIDHLTKKGLTKSLSAGEITEQSAVAATKSGGYYIRILTDTLVYTEECMYDTAIEDAETWQQISELTNDINRKSNLYARMNLRKERVSIFMTYLKMLEDSLFKDTGIDISNLKSITEIEASVTEEINGALLKLKARERR
;
A
#
# COMPACT_ATOMS: atom_id res chain seq x y z
N MET A 1 8.11 -39.96 -42.99
CA MET A 1 7.35 -39.61 -41.77
C MET A 1 8.20 -39.37 -40.52
N TYR A 2 9.50 -39.69 -40.50
CA TYR A 2 10.36 -39.53 -39.30
C TYR A 2 11.21 -38.25 -39.25
N GLU A 3 11.28 -37.45 -40.31
CA GLU A 3 12.21 -36.32 -40.41
C GLU A 3 11.88 -35.11 -39.51
N ASN A 4 10.66 -35.03 -38.96
CA ASN A 4 10.19 -33.93 -38.11
C ASN A 4 9.91 -34.36 -36.66
N THR A 5 10.62 -35.38 -36.16
CA THR A 5 10.51 -35.78 -34.75
C THR A 5 11.40 -34.90 -33.88
N GLU A 6 10.98 -34.62 -32.64
CA GLU A 6 11.81 -33.91 -31.64
C GLU A 6 13.19 -34.57 -31.45
N TYR A 7 13.23 -35.89 -31.64
CA TYR A 7 14.46 -36.65 -31.68
C TYR A 7 15.41 -36.18 -32.78
N LYS A 8 14.92 -36.06 -34.02
CA LYS A 8 15.74 -35.67 -35.19
C LYS A 8 16.11 -34.19 -35.18
N THR A 9 15.25 -33.32 -34.64
CA THR A 9 15.44 -31.86 -34.70
C THR A 9 16.23 -31.29 -33.52
N THR A 10 16.16 -31.94 -32.34
CA THR A 10 16.74 -31.39 -31.10
C THR A 10 17.63 -32.38 -30.38
N ILE A 11 17.17 -33.62 -30.16
CA ILE A 11 17.91 -34.58 -29.31
C ILE A 11 19.15 -35.09 -30.05
N GLU A 12 19.03 -35.70 -31.22
CA GLU A 12 20.16 -36.24 -31.98
C GLU A 12 21.22 -35.15 -32.30
N PRO A 13 20.85 -33.93 -32.74
CA PRO A 13 21.82 -32.85 -32.91
C PRO A 13 22.55 -32.45 -31.61
N ALA A 14 21.88 -32.47 -30.46
CA ALA A 14 22.50 -32.15 -29.17
C ALA A 14 23.61 -33.13 -28.76
N TYR A 15 23.53 -34.38 -29.25
CA TYR A 15 24.51 -35.43 -29.00
C TYR A 15 25.51 -35.63 -30.15
N SER A 16 25.42 -34.82 -31.22
CA SER A 16 26.16 -35.04 -32.48
C SER A 16 27.68 -35.18 -32.31
N ASP A 17 28.30 -34.35 -31.46
CA ASP A 17 29.74 -34.40 -31.20
C ASP A 17 30.18 -35.72 -30.54
N GLU A 18 29.40 -36.21 -29.57
CA GLU A 18 29.67 -37.46 -28.86
C GLU A 18 29.38 -38.68 -29.73
N ILE A 19 28.30 -38.64 -30.50
CA ILE A 19 27.96 -39.68 -31.48
C ILE A 19 29.09 -39.79 -32.51
N ALA A 20 29.64 -38.66 -32.98
CA ALA A 20 30.76 -38.64 -33.91
C ALA A 20 32.08 -39.14 -33.28
N ALA A 21 32.31 -38.87 -32.00
CA ALA A 21 33.47 -39.41 -31.28
C ALA A 21 33.36 -40.93 -31.09
N LEU A 22 32.19 -41.42 -30.70
CA LEU A 22 31.91 -42.83 -30.49
C LEU A 22 31.94 -43.63 -31.81
N ALA A 23 31.44 -43.05 -32.90
CA ALA A 23 31.53 -43.61 -34.25
C ALA A 23 32.98 -43.80 -34.72
N ARG A 24 33.88 -42.88 -34.35
CA ARG A 24 35.31 -42.96 -34.69
C ARG A 24 36.13 -43.82 -33.74
N GLY A 25 35.60 -44.12 -32.55
CA GLY A 25 36.31 -44.79 -31.47
C GLY A 25 35.72 -46.17 -31.14
N PRO A 26 35.21 -46.40 -29.91
CA PRO A 26 34.83 -47.73 -29.42
C PRO A 26 33.80 -48.47 -30.28
N TYR A 27 32.93 -47.75 -30.98
CA TYR A 27 31.86 -48.34 -31.79
C TYR A 27 32.14 -48.29 -33.30
N ALA A 28 33.38 -47.98 -33.72
CA ALA A 28 33.78 -48.03 -35.13
C ALA A 28 33.48 -49.38 -35.83
N PRO A 29 33.64 -50.56 -35.18
CA PRO A 29 33.32 -51.84 -35.82
C PRO A 29 31.84 -52.02 -36.18
N ILE A 30 30.94 -51.43 -35.40
CA ILE A 30 29.48 -51.54 -35.59
C ILE A 30 28.89 -50.35 -36.34
N PHE A 31 29.67 -49.31 -36.63
CA PHE A 31 29.22 -48.11 -37.32
C PHE A 31 28.67 -48.38 -38.74
N LEU A 32 29.20 -49.39 -39.43
CA LEU A 32 28.72 -49.81 -40.75
C LEU A 32 27.29 -50.36 -40.70
N ASN A 33 26.88 -50.94 -39.57
CA ASN A 33 25.50 -51.37 -39.33
C ASN A 33 24.72 -50.26 -38.61
N LYS A 34 24.14 -49.34 -39.40
CA LYS A 34 23.45 -48.15 -38.87
C LYS A 34 22.30 -48.47 -37.90
N GLU A 35 21.57 -49.57 -38.09
CA GLU A 35 20.47 -49.93 -37.18
C GLU A 35 20.99 -50.37 -35.81
N GLU A 36 22.03 -51.21 -35.81
CA GLU A 36 22.67 -51.69 -34.59
C GLU A 36 23.38 -50.54 -33.87
N PHE A 37 24.11 -49.71 -34.61
CA PHE A 37 24.76 -48.51 -34.08
C PHE A 37 23.76 -47.55 -33.42
N ASN A 38 22.65 -47.23 -34.08
CA ASN A 38 21.64 -46.31 -33.53
C ASN A 38 20.97 -46.87 -32.27
N LYS A 39 20.74 -48.18 -32.19
CA LYS A 39 20.20 -48.83 -30.98
C LYS A 39 21.18 -48.75 -29.81
N VAL A 40 22.47 -48.98 -30.08
CA VAL A 40 23.53 -48.88 -29.07
C VAL A 40 23.68 -47.44 -28.59
N ILE A 41 23.75 -46.45 -29.48
CA ILE A 41 23.81 -45.03 -29.11
C ILE A 41 22.59 -44.60 -28.29
N PHE A 42 21.39 -45.01 -28.69
CA PHE A 42 20.19 -44.67 -27.94
C PHE A 42 20.24 -45.25 -26.51
N ASN A 43 20.61 -46.52 -26.34
CA ASN A 43 20.63 -47.16 -25.02
C ASN A 43 21.80 -46.71 -24.14
N ASP A 44 23.01 -46.67 -24.70
CA ASP A 44 24.24 -46.48 -23.93
C ASP A 44 24.54 -45.00 -23.63
N LEU A 45 24.00 -44.09 -24.44
CA LEU A 45 24.22 -42.65 -24.31
C LEU A 45 22.94 -41.89 -23.95
N ILE A 46 21.96 -41.87 -24.86
CA ILE A 46 20.80 -40.97 -24.72
C ILE A 46 19.88 -41.42 -23.58
N LYS A 47 19.53 -42.70 -23.53
CA LYS A 47 18.67 -43.28 -22.49
C LYS A 47 19.36 -43.25 -21.13
N LYS A 48 20.65 -43.56 -21.09
CA LYS A 48 21.46 -43.45 -19.88
C LYS A 48 21.42 -42.03 -19.32
N ASP A 49 21.66 -41.02 -20.14
CA ASP A 49 21.60 -39.63 -19.69
C ASP A 49 20.18 -39.21 -19.29
N LEU A 50 19.17 -39.67 -20.02
CA LEU A 50 17.76 -39.43 -19.72
C LEU A 50 17.37 -39.95 -18.34
N ASP A 51 17.83 -41.16 -17.98
CA ASP A 51 17.62 -41.78 -16.68
C ASP A 51 18.28 -40.97 -15.54
N HIS A 52 19.43 -40.35 -15.82
CA HIS A 52 20.15 -39.48 -14.87
C HIS A 52 19.64 -38.01 -14.87
N LYS A 53 18.74 -37.65 -15.79
CA LYS A 53 18.07 -36.34 -15.96
C LYS A 53 19.00 -35.15 -16.22
N GLU A 54 19.88 -34.82 -15.27
CA GLU A 54 20.73 -33.62 -15.34
C GLU A 54 21.68 -33.63 -16.55
N PRO A 55 22.40 -34.72 -16.88
CA PRO A 55 23.25 -34.77 -18.08
C PRO A 55 22.45 -34.58 -19.37
N TYR A 56 21.24 -35.15 -19.43
CA TYR A 56 20.35 -35.03 -20.58
C TYR A 56 19.85 -33.60 -20.77
N VAL A 57 19.33 -32.99 -19.70
CA VAL A 57 18.86 -31.59 -19.72
C VAL A 57 20.01 -30.66 -20.10
N ASP A 58 21.18 -30.82 -19.51
CA ASP A 58 22.34 -29.99 -19.81
C ASP A 58 22.74 -30.05 -21.30
N LYS A 59 22.79 -31.25 -21.90
CA LYS A 59 23.16 -31.42 -23.31
C LYS A 59 22.13 -30.81 -24.25
N VAL A 60 20.86 -31.10 -24.01
CA VAL A 60 19.76 -30.54 -24.81
C VAL A 60 19.73 -29.01 -24.71
N PHE A 61 19.84 -28.44 -23.51
CA PHE A 61 19.84 -26.99 -23.34
C PHE A 61 21.09 -26.32 -23.92
N LYS A 62 22.28 -26.91 -23.78
CA LYS A 62 23.50 -26.39 -24.43
C LYS A 62 23.36 -26.32 -25.94
N TYR A 63 22.70 -27.31 -26.55
CA TYR A 63 22.38 -27.25 -27.98
C TYR A 63 21.40 -26.11 -28.27
N LEU A 64 20.28 -26.02 -27.54
CA LEU A 64 19.29 -24.95 -27.75
C LEU A 64 19.88 -23.55 -27.61
N VAL A 65 20.74 -23.32 -26.62
CA VAL A 65 21.42 -22.03 -26.38
C VAL A 65 22.30 -21.60 -27.57
N LYS A 66 22.88 -22.54 -28.30
CA LYS A 66 23.68 -22.23 -29.50
C LYS A 66 22.83 -21.74 -30.67
N HIS A 67 21.55 -22.11 -30.72
CA HIS A 67 20.65 -21.85 -31.85
C HIS A 67 19.55 -20.84 -31.53
N HIS A 68 19.24 -20.63 -30.25
CA HIS A 68 18.15 -19.78 -29.78
C HIS A 68 18.56 -18.97 -28.55
N LEU A 69 17.93 -17.79 -28.39
CA LEU A 69 18.03 -17.04 -27.15
C LEU A 69 17.25 -17.76 -26.04
N CYS A 70 17.96 -18.43 -25.15
CA CYS A 70 17.37 -19.04 -23.97
C CYS A 70 17.48 -18.09 -22.77
N VAL A 71 16.33 -17.78 -22.18
CA VAL A 71 16.19 -16.94 -20.99
C VAL A 71 15.46 -17.71 -19.91
N VAL A 72 16.06 -17.80 -18.73
CA VAL A 72 15.45 -18.34 -17.52
C VAL A 72 15.14 -17.18 -16.59
N VAL A 73 13.88 -17.00 -16.22
CA VAL A 73 13.44 -15.95 -15.31
C VAL A 73 13.05 -16.60 -13.99
N LEU A 74 13.80 -16.27 -12.93
CA LEU A 74 13.51 -16.65 -11.55
C LEU A 74 12.80 -15.45 -10.89
N ASP A 75 11.47 -15.50 -10.86
CA ASP A 75 10.63 -14.40 -10.37
C ASP A 75 10.13 -14.64 -8.93
N ASN A 76 9.94 -13.55 -8.16
CA ASN A 76 9.40 -13.56 -6.79
C ASN A 76 10.15 -14.47 -5.80
N VAL A 77 11.48 -14.53 -5.92
CA VAL A 77 12.33 -15.35 -5.02
C VAL A 77 12.17 -14.94 -3.55
N ASP A 78 11.84 -13.67 -3.31
CA ASP A 78 11.66 -13.07 -1.99
C ASP A 78 10.26 -13.25 -1.35
N LEU A 79 9.35 -13.99 -1.98
CA LEU A 79 7.99 -14.17 -1.46
C LEU A 79 7.96 -14.96 -0.13
N TYR A 80 8.95 -15.83 0.08
CA TYR A 80 8.99 -16.75 1.22
C TYR A 80 9.68 -16.17 2.45
N GLU A 81 10.26 -14.97 2.36
CA GLU A 81 11.03 -14.31 3.44
C GLU A 81 12.08 -15.24 4.09
N ASP A 82 12.65 -16.16 3.29
CA ASP A 82 13.64 -17.15 3.72
C ASP A 82 15.00 -16.84 3.06
N GLU A 83 15.90 -16.29 3.86
CA GLU A 83 17.24 -15.90 3.45
C GLU A 83 18.06 -17.06 2.86
N LYS A 84 17.88 -18.28 3.38
CA LYS A 84 18.60 -19.46 2.89
C LYS A 84 18.08 -19.89 1.53
N LEU A 85 16.74 -19.89 1.36
CA LEU A 85 16.12 -20.18 0.08
C LEU A 85 16.55 -19.16 -0.98
N GLU A 86 16.49 -17.87 -0.65
CA GLU A 86 16.91 -16.78 -1.54
C GLU A 86 18.37 -16.95 -1.99
N THR A 87 19.28 -17.24 -1.05
CA THR A 87 20.70 -17.46 -1.35
C THR A 87 20.91 -18.71 -2.22
N SER A 88 20.18 -19.80 -1.94
CA SER A 88 20.25 -21.03 -2.73
C SER A 88 19.74 -20.81 -4.15
N VAL A 89 18.56 -20.20 -4.32
CA VAL A 89 17.98 -19.93 -5.65
C VAL A 89 18.92 -19.05 -6.48
N PHE A 90 19.53 -18.05 -5.86
CA PHE A 90 20.53 -17.21 -6.51
C PHE A 90 21.78 -18.01 -6.94
N SER A 91 22.32 -18.83 -6.04
CA SER A 91 23.50 -19.66 -6.31
C SER A 91 23.26 -20.68 -7.42
N GLU A 92 22.10 -21.34 -7.40
CA GLU A 92 21.65 -22.28 -8.42
C GLU A 92 21.44 -21.60 -9.76
N GLY A 93 20.82 -20.41 -9.78
CA GLY A 93 20.67 -19.62 -11.00
C GLY A 93 22.01 -19.27 -11.65
N LEU A 94 23.01 -18.91 -10.84
CA LEU A 94 24.35 -18.63 -11.33
C LEU A 94 25.07 -19.90 -11.82
N ALA A 95 24.97 -21.00 -11.07
CA ALA A 95 25.54 -22.29 -11.44
C ALA A 95 24.94 -22.76 -12.78
N LEU A 96 23.64 -22.62 -12.95
CA LEU A 96 22.92 -22.92 -14.18
C LEU A 96 23.43 -22.05 -15.34
N SER A 97 23.53 -20.73 -15.15
CA SER A 97 24.04 -19.82 -16.18
C SER A 97 25.43 -20.22 -16.67
N LYS A 98 26.34 -20.61 -15.76
CA LYS A 98 27.69 -21.06 -16.12
C LYS A 98 27.71 -22.46 -16.75
N ARG A 99 26.91 -23.38 -16.22
CA ARG A 99 26.89 -24.77 -16.66
C ARG A 99 26.34 -24.92 -18.08
N ILE A 100 25.23 -24.26 -18.38
CA ILE A 100 24.52 -24.40 -19.67
C ILE A 100 24.54 -23.14 -20.55
N HIS A 101 25.18 -22.06 -20.10
CA HIS A 101 25.38 -20.81 -20.87
C HIS A 101 24.08 -20.07 -21.20
N VAL A 102 23.02 -20.28 -20.40
CA VAL A 102 21.75 -19.54 -20.52
C VAL A 102 21.82 -18.16 -19.85
N ASN A 103 20.99 -17.23 -20.33
CA ASN A 103 20.76 -15.98 -19.65
C ASN A 103 19.80 -16.20 -18.48
N VAL A 104 20.21 -15.89 -17.26
CA VAL A 104 19.37 -16.01 -16.07
C VAL A 104 19.06 -14.62 -15.54
N PHE A 105 17.78 -14.32 -15.42
CA PHE A 105 17.28 -13.14 -14.72
C PHE A 105 16.72 -13.58 -13.38
N VAL A 106 17.13 -12.89 -12.32
CA VAL A 106 16.59 -13.10 -10.97
C VAL A 106 15.95 -11.80 -10.54
N SER A 107 14.65 -11.82 -10.23
CA SER A 107 13.97 -10.66 -9.66
C SER A 107 14.05 -10.73 -8.13
N ILE A 108 14.44 -9.60 -7.53
CA ILE A 108 14.65 -9.46 -6.08
C ILE A 108 14.19 -8.05 -5.69
N ARG A 109 13.46 -7.90 -4.58
CA ARG A 109 13.14 -6.57 -3.99
C ARG A 109 14.39 -5.86 -3.48
N ASP A 110 14.38 -4.53 -3.52
CA ASP A 110 15.45 -3.67 -3.01
C ASP A 110 15.86 -4.01 -1.57
N THR A 111 14.89 -4.26 -0.69
CA THR A 111 15.15 -4.61 0.71
C THR A 111 15.90 -5.93 0.83
N THR A 112 15.51 -6.94 0.05
CA THR A 112 16.19 -8.23 -0.01
C THR A 112 17.58 -8.07 -0.61
N PHE A 113 17.72 -7.30 -1.69
CA PHE A 113 19.02 -7.01 -2.29
C PHE A 113 19.99 -6.32 -1.30
N VAL A 114 19.53 -5.34 -0.54
CA VAL A 114 20.35 -4.65 0.47
C VAL A 114 20.76 -5.62 1.59
N LYS A 115 19.86 -6.47 2.09
CA LYS A 115 20.19 -7.49 3.10
C LYS A 115 21.31 -8.42 2.62
N HIS A 116 21.23 -8.85 1.36
CA HIS A 116 22.21 -9.76 0.77
C HIS A 116 23.47 -9.09 0.23
N SER A 117 23.53 -7.76 0.18
CA SER A 117 24.69 -7.01 -0.33
C SER A 117 25.97 -7.22 0.48
N SER A 118 25.85 -7.66 1.74
CA SER A 118 26.98 -8.04 2.60
C SER A 118 27.38 -9.52 2.47
N ASN A 119 26.56 -10.35 1.80
CA ASN A 119 26.79 -11.78 1.65
C ASN A 119 27.91 -12.03 0.61
N SER A 120 28.86 -12.89 0.97
CA SER A 120 30.00 -13.26 0.11
C SER A 120 29.56 -13.85 -1.23
N THR A 121 28.44 -14.57 -1.28
CA THR A 121 27.92 -15.18 -2.52
C THR A 121 27.46 -14.13 -3.52
N PHE A 122 26.88 -13.02 -3.05
CA PHE A 122 26.45 -11.90 -3.89
C PHE A 122 27.63 -11.03 -4.34
N ASN A 123 28.67 -10.90 -3.50
CA ASN A 123 29.84 -10.07 -3.80
C ASN A 123 30.92 -10.78 -4.64
N ALA A 124 30.94 -12.11 -4.68
CA ALA A 124 31.96 -12.87 -5.40
C ALA A 124 31.82 -12.79 -6.94
N TYR A 125 30.74 -12.22 -7.47
CA TYR A 125 30.44 -12.23 -8.90
C TYR A 125 30.04 -10.85 -9.43
N GLU A 126 30.56 -10.49 -10.61
CA GLU A 126 30.15 -9.29 -11.35
C GLU A 126 28.76 -9.49 -11.98
N LEU A 127 27.72 -9.16 -11.23
CA LEU A 127 26.34 -9.22 -11.69
C LEU A 127 25.97 -7.94 -12.43
N ARG A 128 25.29 -8.08 -13.58
CA ARG A 128 24.61 -6.95 -14.22
C ARG A 128 23.30 -6.67 -13.48
N LYS A 129 23.19 -5.46 -12.93
CA LYS A 129 22.03 -5.02 -12.15
C LYS A 129 21.14 -4.13 -13.02
N LEU A 130 19.86 -4.44 -13.08
CA LEU A 130 18.84 -3.60 -13.71
C LEU A 130 17.86 -3.17 -12.62
N TRP A 131 17.78 -1.87 -12.37
CA TRP A 131 16.80 -1.31 -11.45
C TRP A 131 15.50 -1.02 -12.21
N ILE A 132 14.37 -1.45 -11.66
CA ILE A 132 13.04 -1.15 -12.18
C ILE A 132 12.35 -0.28 -11.16
N ASP A 133 12.27 1.01 -11.45
CA ASP A 133 11.57 1.96 -10.59
C ASP A 133 10.07 1.65 -10.58
N ALA A 134 9.44 1.84 -9.42
CA ALA A 134 8.00 1.74 -9.31
C ALA A 134 7.32 2.80 -10.20
N PRO A 135 6.28 2.42 -10.98
CA PRO A 135 5.58 3.39 -11.81
C PRO A 135 4.84 4.42 -10.94
N PRO A 136 4.60 5.65 -11.44
CA PRO A 136 3.83 6.64 -10.71
C PRO A 136 2.43 6.13 -10.33
N PHE A 137 2.03 6.31 -9.07
CA PHE A 137 0.75 5.82 -8.55
C PHE A 137 -0.45 6.27 -9.39
N ARG A 138 -0.50 7.56 -9.75
CA ARG A 138 -1.58 8.16 -10.55
C ARG A 138 -1.73 7.50 -11.93
N GLU A 139 -0.62 7.12 -12.55
CA GLU A 139 -0.64 6.47 -13.87
C GLU A 139 -1.20 5.05 -13.78
N VAL A 140 -0.77 4.27 -12.78
CA VAL A 140 -1.30 2.92 -12.55
C VAL A 140 -2.80 2.98 -12.26
N LEU A 141 -3.22 3.90 -11.40
CA LEU A 141 -4.63 4.07 -11.05
C LEU A 141 -5.46 4.48 -12.26
N SER A 142 -4.99 5.45 -13.04
CA SER A 142 -5.65 5.89 -14.28
C SER A 142 -5.83 4.72 -15.25
N ARG A 143 -4.76 3.96 -15.55
CA ARG A 143 -4.84 2.80 -16.46
C ARG A 143 -5.82 1.73 -15.96
N ARG A 144 -5.83 1.45 -14.66
CA ARG A 144 -6.77 0.48 -14.05
C ARG A 144 -8.22 0.94 -14.17
N LEU A 145 -8.50 2.20 -13.84
CA LEU A 145 -9.85 2.76 -13.96
C LEU A 145 -10.30 2.83 -15.43
N SER A 146 -9.40 3.15 -16.37
CA SER A 146 -9.71 3.14 -17.81
C SER A 146 -9.99 1.72 -18.32
N TYR A 147 -9.26 0.73 -17.82
CA TYR A 147 -9.53 -0.67 -18.14
C TYR A 147 -10.89 -1.13 -17.59
N SER A 148 -11.21 -0.81 -16.33
CA SER A 148 -12.53 -1.07 -15.75
C SER A 148 -13.66 -0.38 -16.51
N LYS A 149 -13.44 0.87 -16.93
CA LYS A 149 -14.37 1.61 -17.79
C LYS A 149 -14.63 0.84 -19.08
N LYS A 150 -13.58 0.45 -19.80
CA LYS A 150 -13.66 -0.27 -21.09
C LYS A 150 -14.41 -1.59 -21.00
N ILE A 151 -14.26 -2.33 -19.88
CA ILE A 151 -15.00 -3.58 -19.65
C ILE A 151 -16.51 -3.33 -19.54
N LEU A 152 -16.90 -2.20 -18.95
CA LEU A 152 -18.29 -1.87 -18.66
C LEU A 152 -18.94 -0.94 -19.70
N GLU A 153 -18.22 -0.63 -20.79
CA GLU A 153 -18.77 0.14 -21.89
C GLU A 153 -19.96 -0.59 -22.51
N LYS A 154 -21.11 0.09 -22.57
CA LYS A 154 -22.39 -0.43 -23.12
C LYS A 154 -23.05 -1.52 -22.27
N GLU A 155 -22.49 -1.84 -21.11
CA GLU A 155 -23.15 -2.68 -20.13
C GLU A 155 -24.26 -1.89 -19.45
N GLN A 156 -25.45 -2.48 -19.38
CA GLN A 156 -26.63 -1.87 -18.78
C GLN A 156 -26.86 -2.41 -17.37
N GLY A 157 -27.23 -1.53 -16.46
CA GLY A 157 -27.49 -1.89 -15.07
C GLY A 157 -28.82 -1.33 -14.57
N LYS A 158 -29.46 -2.09 -13.68
CA LYS A 158 -30.60 -1.60 -12.90
C LYS A 158 -30.15 -1.38 -11.46
N ILE A 159 -30.13 -0.12 -11.02
CA ILE A 159 -29.70 0.25 -9.67
C ILE A 159 -30.94 0.55 -8.84
N PRO A 160 -31.29 -0.30 -7.85
CA PRO A 160 -32.38 0.00 -6.94
C PRO A 160 -31.97 1.12 -5.98
N PHE A 161 -32.78 2.17 -5.91
CA PHE A 161 -32.66 3.22 -4.91
C PHE A 161 -33.33 2.78 -3.61
N ALA A 162 -32.89 3.36 -2.48
CA ALA A 162 -33.47 3.12 -1.17
C ALA A 162 -34.97 3.51 -1.07
N ASN A 163 -35.46 4.38 -1.96
CA ASN A 163 -36.86 4.78 -2.05
C ASN A 163 -37.72 3.85 -2.93
N GLY A 164 -37.17 2.73 -3.41
CA GLY A 164 -37.86 1.74 -4.25
C GLY A 164 -37.90 2.07 -5.74
N ILE A 165 -37.39 3.25 -6.15
CA ILE A 165 -37.23 3.58 -7.58
C ILE A 165 -36.06 2.76 -8.13
N THR A 166 -36.12 2.30 -9.38
CA THR A 166 -34.99 1.64 -10.05
C THR A 166 -34.44 2.56 -11.13
N LEU A 167 -33.16 2.93 -11.03
CA LEU A 167 -32.47 3.63 -12.10
C LEU A 167 -32.07 2.63 -13.18
N ASN A 168 -32.52 2.86 -14.41
CA ASN A 168 -31.96 2.17 -15.57
C ASN A 168 -30.75 2.97 -16.06
N VAL A 169 -29.56 2.42 -15.89
CA VAL A 169 -28.31 2.99 -16.39
C VAL A 169 -27.97 2.30 -17.70
N SER A 170 -27.98 3.07 -18.79
CA SER A 170 -27.72 2.55 -20.14
C SER A 170 -26.24 2.28 -20.41
N ASP A 171 -25.34 2.87 -19.61
CA ASP A 171 -23.90 2.66 -19.71
C ASP A 171 -23.23 2.80 -18.34
N LEU A 172 -22.85 1.66 -17.75
CA LEU A 172 -22.19 1.60 -16.45
C LEU A 172 -20.79 2.22 -16.45
N ALA A 173 -20.15 2.37 -17.62
CA ALA A 173 -18.88 3.07 -17.76
C ALA A 173 -18.92 4.52 -17.25
N SER A 174 -20.10 5.17 -17.29
CA SER A 174 -20.32 6.54 -16.78
C SER A 174 -19.95 6.68 -15.30
N PHE A 175 -20.12 5.63 -14.50
CA PHE A 175 -19.73 5.66 -13.08
C PHE A 175 -18.20 5.78 -12.93
N PHE A 176 -17.44 5.05 -13.75
CA PHE A 176 -15.99 5.11 -13.71
C PHE A 176 -15.44 6.47 -14.19
N ASP A 177 -16.17 7.19 -15.03
CA ASP A 177 -15.82 8.58 -15.37
C ASP A 177 -15.93 9.52 -14.15
N ILE A 178 -16.99 9.38 -13.36
CA ILE A 178 -17.17 10.13 -12.11
C ILE A 178 -16.05 9.80 -11.12
N VAL A 179 -15.74 8.50 -10.96
CA VAL A 179 -14.68 8.01 -10.08
C VAL A 179 -13.32 8.56 -10.51
N GLN A 180 -12.97 8.47 -11.80
CA GLN A 180 -11.73 9.03 -12.33
C GLN A 180 -11.65 10.54 -12.08
N LYS A 181 -12.70 11.29 -12.41
CA LYS A 181 -12.78 12.74 -12.17
C LYS A 181 -12.71 13.11 -10.69
N SER A 182 -13.18 12.25 -9.79
CA SER A 182 -13.17 12.52 -8.35
C SER A 182 -11.83 12.18 -7.72
N ILE A 183 -11.20 11.07 -8.12
CA ILE A 183 -9.98 10.56 -7.48
C ILE A 183 -8.71 11.11 -8.15
N LEU A 184 -8.77 11.51 -9.42
CA LEU A 184 -7.64 12.10 -10.12
C LEU A 184 -7.64 13.64 -10.05
N ASP A 185 -8.63 14.26 -9.41
CA ASP A 185 -8.64 15.70 -9.16
C ASP A 185 -7.63 16.10 -8.08
N GLU A 186 -7.20 17.37 -8.06
CA GLU A 186 -6.11 17.83 -7.19
C GLU A 186 -6.44 17.68 -5.69
N GLY A 187 -7.69 17.87 -5.26
CA GLY A 187 -8.05 17.76 -3.84
C GLY A 187 -8.05 16.31 -3.33
N THR A 188 -9.03 15.53 -3.75
CA THR A 188 -9.20 14.13 -3.34
C THR A 188 -8.07 13.22 -3.86
N GLY A 189 -7.47 13.54 -5.00
CA GLY A 189 -6.33 12.78 -5.51
C GLY A 189 -5.07 12.98 -4.70
N GLN A 190 -4.84 14.19 -4.17
CA GLN A 190 -3.75 14.44 -3.22
C GLN A 190 -3.93 13.60 -1.95
N TYR A 191 -5.17 13.41 -1.49
CA TYR A 191 -5.47 12.56 -0.35
C TYR A 191 -5.04 11.11 -0.56
N ILE A 192 -5.52 10.45 -1.62
CA ILE A 192 -5.19 9.05 -1.88
C ILE A 192 -3.69 8.90 -2.10
N ASP A 193 -3.07 9.79 -2.87
CA ASP A 193 -1.62 9.77 -3.14
C ASP A 193 -0.80 9.94 -1.85
N SER A 194 -1.19 10.87 -0.98
CA SER A 194 -0.46 11.13 0.26
C SER A 194 -0.60 10.01 1.28
N VAL A 195 -1.80 9.46 1.48
CA VAL A 195 -2.01 8.36 2.44
C VAL A 195 -1.43 7.03 1.93
N SER A 196 -1.35 6.85 0.62
CA SER A 196 -0.68 5.71 0.01
C SER A 196 0.83 5.74 0.19
N ASP A 197 1.45 6.92 0.34
CA ASP A 197 2.89 7.11 0.54
C ASP A 197 3.73 6.31 -0.48
N LEU A 198 3.41 6.47 -1.77
CA LEU A 198 4.01 5.75 -2.91
C LEU A 198 3.74 4.23 -2.94
N ASN A 199 3.04 3.67 -1.95
CA ASN A 199 2.60 2.27 -1.97
C ASN A 199 1.36 2.11 -2.87
N ILE A 200 1.62 1.67 -4.11
CA ILE A 200 0.60 1.45 -5.13
C ILE A 200 -0.46 0.44 -4.69
N ARG A 201 -0.07 -0.61 -3.95
CA ARG A 201 -1.02 -1.63 -3.44
C ARG A 201 -1.98 -1.02 -2.44
N LYS A 202 -1.47 -0.23 -1.50
CA LYS A 202 -2.27 0.51 -0.51
C LYS A 202 -3.26 1.43 -1.22
N GLY A 203 -2.79 2.22 -2.19
CA GLY A 203 -3.66 3.13 -2.93
C GLY A 203 -4.74 2.44 -3.77
N ILE A 204 -4.43 1.31 -4.41
CA ILE A 204 -5.44 0.48 -5.09
C ILE A 204 -6.46 -0.07 -4.08
N GLY A 205 -6.00 -0.50 -2.89
CA GLY A 205 -6.86 -0.92 -1.79
C GLY A 205 -7.85 0.17 -1.38
N LEU A 206 -7.37 1.40 -1.15
CA LEU A 206 -8.21 2.55 -0.79
C LEU A 206 -9.29 2.85 -1.85
N VAL A 207 -8.94 2.78 -3.13
CA VAL A 207 -9.92 2.98 -4.22
C VAL A 207 -10.90 1.81 -4.29
N THR A 208 -10.45 0.58 -4.05
CA THR A 208 -11.33 -0.60 -4.02
C THR A 208 -12.33 -0.51 -2.87
N ASN A 209 -11.88 -0.08 -1.69
CA ASN A 209 -12.75 0.20 -0.54
C ASN A 209 -13.78 1.26 -0.90
N LEU A 210 -13.37 2.36 -1.52
CA LEU A 210 -14.28 3.42 -1.96
C LEU A 210 -15.39 2.89 -2.87
N LEU A 211 -15.03 2.08 -3.88
CA LEU A 211 -15.97 1.52 -4.85
C LEU A 211 -16.95 0.52 -4.24
N THR A 212 -16.57 -0.13 -3.14
CA THR A 212 -17.38 -1.16 -2.46
C THR A 212 -18.08 -0.64 -1.19
N SER A 213 -17.85 0.62 -0.83
CA SER A 213 -18.34 1.19 0.42
C SER A 213 -19.80 1.63 0.35
N GLY A 214 -20.53 1.46 1.46
CA GLY A 214 -21.86 2.04 1.65
C GLY A 214 -21.86 3.55 2.01
N HIS A 215 -20.68 4.18 2.11
CA HIS A 215 -20.56 5.60 2.46
C HIS A 215 -20.62 6.55 1.26
N ILE A 216 -20.61 6.02 0.04
CA ILE A 216 -20.72 6.82 -1.18
C ILE A 216 -22.16 6.85 -1.68
N HIS A 217 -22.61 8.03 -2.10
CA HIS A 217 -23.92 8.19 -2.73
C HIS A 217 -23.82 7.95 -4.24
N ALA A 218 -23.44 6.73 -4.64
CA ALA A 218 -23.23 6.34 -6.03
C ALA A 218 -24.48 6.56 -6.91
N ASP A 219 -25.64 6.31 -6.33
CA ASP A 219 -26.96 6.47 -6.92
C ASP A 219 -27.23 7.95 -7.29
N THR A 220 -26.96 8.86 -6.37
CA THR A 220 -27.07 10.32 -6.54
C THR A 220 -26.01 10.83 -7.51
N ALA A 221 -24.79 10.27 -7.47
CA ALA A 221 -23.70 10.61 -8.37
C ALA A 221 -24.08 10.32 -9.84
N ILE A 222 -24.57 9.09 -10.11
CA ILE A 222 -25.00 8.70 -11.45
C ILE A 222 -26.20 9.53 -11.91
N GLN A 223 -27.22 9.71 -11.04
CA GLN A 223 -28.39 10.50 -11.40
C GLN A 223 -28.01 11.94 -11.80
N ARG A 224 -27.15 12.61 -11.03
CA ARG A 224 -26.67 13.97 -11.33
C ARG A 224 -25.83 14.04 -12.58
N TYR A 225 -24.98 13.03 -12.80
CA TYR A 225 -24.18 12.94 -14.01
C TYR A 225 -25.05 12.84 -15.26
N LEU A 226 -26.07 11.98 -15.23
CA LEU A 226 -27.02 11.80 -16.33
C LEU A 226 -27.94 13.01 -16.56
N SER A 227 -28.32 13.73 -15.48
CA SER A 227 -29.34 14.79 -15.55
C SER A 227 -28.76 16.19 -15.81
N GLY A 228 -27.48 16.43 -15.50
CA GLY A 228 -26.93 17.80 -15.38
C GLY A 228 -25.60 18.05 -16.07
N GLY A 229 -25.04 17.06 -16.78
CA GLY A 229 -23.76 17.17 -17.47
C GLY A 229 -22.56 17.18 -16.52
N ASP A 230 -21.81 16.08 -16.54
CA ASP A 230 -20.34 15.99 -16.41
C ASP A 230 -19.59 16.58 -15.20
N LYS A 231 -20.27 17.21 -14.22
CA LYS A 231 -19.68 18.01 -13.13
C LYS A 231 -19.85 17.44 -11.72
N TYR A 232 -20.35 16.21 -11.57
CA TYR A 232 -20.39 15.61 -10.23
C TYR A 232 -19.01 15.08 -9.84
N HIS A 233 -18.54 15.50 -8.67
CA HIS A 233 -17.37 14.95 -8.00
C HIS A 233 -17.78 14.50 -6.60
N PHE A 234 -17.27 13.35 -6.16
CA PHE A 234 -17.49 12.91 -4.78
C PHE A 234 -16.87 13.92 -3.82
N PRO A 235 -17.63 14.41 -2.82
CA PRO A 235 -17.09 15.33 -1.84
C PRO A 235 -16.07 14.61 -0.95
N PHE A 236 -15.09 15.35 -0.44
CA PHE A 236 -13.98 14.80 0.34
C PHE A 236 -14.43 13.87 1.48
N HIS A 237 -15.48 14.21 2.22
CA HIS A 237 -15.98 13.37 3.31
C HIS A 237 -16.54 12.01 2.86
N GLU A 238 -17.15 11.93 1.67
CA GLU A 238 -17.59 10.64 1.10
C GLU A 238 -16.37 9.82 0.67
N VAL A 239 -15.36 10.47 0.08
CA VAL A 239 -14.15 9.76 -0.36
C VAL A 239 -13.33 9.26 0.82
N PHE A 240 -13.15 10.10 1.84
CA PHE A 240 -12.48 9.71 3.08
C PHE A 240 -13.19 8.52 3.73
N LYS A 241 -14.50 8.61 3.97
CA LYS A 241 -15.26 7.51 4.60
C LYS A 241 -15.26 6.26 3.74
N GLY A 242 -15.51 6.41 2.44
CA GLY A 242 -15.59 5.28 1.53
C GLY A 242 -14.26 4.53 1.41
N SER A 243 -13.15 5.25 1.32
CA SER A 243 -11.83 4.62 1.20
C SER A 243 -11.26 4.08 2.52
N MET A 244 -11.45 4.79 3.65
CA MET A 244 -10.84 4.41 4.94
C MET A 244 -11.70 3.49 5.78
N LEU A 245 -13.02 3.72 5.85
CA LEU A 245 -13.91 2.89 6.66
C LEU A 245 -14.24 1.58 5.94
N GLY A 246 -14.20 1.59 4.60
CA GLY A 246 -14.57 0.46 3.77
C GLY A 246 -15.99 -0.01 4.09
N TYR A 247 -16.09 -1.20 4.68
CA TYR A 247 -17.35 -1.85 5.04
C TYR A 247 -17.91 -1.43 6.42
N TRP A 248 -17.11 -0.77 7.27
CA TRP A 248 -17.50 -0.44 8.64
C TRP A 248 -18.30 0.84 8.71
N ARG A 249 -19.45 0.81 9.40
CA ARG A 249 -20.31 2.00 9.58
C ARG A 249 -19.63 3.13 10.36
N HIS A 250 -18.74 2.79 11.28
CA HIS A 250 -18.04 3.71 12.16
C HIS A 250 -16.56 3.38 12.18
N PHE A 251 -15.74 4.42 12.33
CA PHE A 251 -14.29 4.28 12.42
C PHE A 251 -13.84 3.39 13.58
N ARG A 252 -12.85 2.56 13.27
CA ARG A 252 -12.18 1.62 14.16
C ARG A 252 -10.74 1.50 13.70
N GLU A 253 -9.79 1.92 14.54
CA GLU A 253 -8.37 1.91 14.17
C GLU A 253 -7.82 0.50 13.93
N ASP A 254 -8.36 -0.49 14.64
CA ASP A 254 -7.96 -1.90 14.53
C ASP A 254 -8.46 -2.57 13.24
N ALA A 255 -9.55 -2.06 12.67
CA ALA A 255 -10.21 -2.64 11.51
C ALA A 255 -10.00 -1.84 10.20
N THR A 256 -9.24 -0.75 10.25
CA THR A 256 -9.00 0.16 9.13
C THR A 256 -7.52 0.51 8.96
N ASP A 257 -7.14 0.96 7.76
CA ASP A 257 -5.79 1.45 7.48
C ASP A 257 -5.52 2.86 8.06
N CYS A 258 -6.58 3.55 8.50
CA CYS A 258 -6.49 4.87 9.10
C CYS A 258 -6.18 4.77 10.60
N ILE A 259 -5.44 5.76 11.09
CA ILE A 259 -5.02 5.87 12.49
C ILE A 259 -5.69 7.07 13.16
N ASN A 260 -6.10 6.88 14.42
CA ASN A 260 -6.55 7.92 15.31
C ASN A 260 -5.34 8.61 15.93
N LEU A 261 -5.16 9.91 15.65
CA LEU A 261 -4.10 10.70 16.29
C LEU A 261 -4.51 11.24 17.65
N PHE A 262 -5.81 11.28 17.96
CA PHE A 262 -6.35 11.75 19.24
C PHE A 262 -6.35 10.69 20.34
N ASP A 263 -5.87 9.48 20.06
CA ASP A 263 -5.69 8.42 21.05
C ASP A 263 -4.38 7.64 20.83
N SER A 264 -3.48 7.67 21.81
CA SER A 264 -2.19 6.99 21.77
C SER A 264 -2.29 5.48 21.97
N LYS A 265 -3.43 4.97 22.47
CA LYS A 265 -3.67 3.56 22.85
C LYS A 265 -2.72 3.05 23.94
N LEU A 266 -2.14 3.94 24.74
CA LEU A 266 -1.29 3.60 25.88
C LEU A 266 -2.07 3.33 27.19
N ASN A 267 -3.40 3.32 27.13
CA ASN A 267 -4.29 3.19 28.30
C ASN A 267 -3.95 4.20 29.43
N SER A 268 -3.58 5.42 29.03
CA SER A 268 -3.24 6.51 29.95
C SER A 268 -3.94 7.78 29.50
N LYS A 269 -4.79 8.33 30.37
CA LYS A 269 -5.47 9.60 30.15
C LYS A 269 -4.49 10.74 29.91
N LYS A 270 -3.41 10.80 30.71
CA LYS A 270 -2.38 11.86 30.59
C LYS A 270 -1.67 11.81 29.24
N LEU A 271 -1.36 10.61 28.73
CA LEU A 271 -0.59 10.44 27.50
C LEU A 271 -1.47 10.27 26.26
N ARG A 272 -2.77 10.62 26.34
CA ARG A 272 -3.74 10.33 25.29
C ARG A 272 -3.34 10.93 23.95
N LEU A 273 -2.91 12.18 23.94
CA LEU A 273 -2.52 12.92 22.75
C LEU A 273 -1.06 12.71 22.33
N LEU A 274 -0.31 11.83 23.01
CA LEU A 274 1.12 11.69 22.78
C LEU A 274 1.46 11.39 21.30
N ARG A 275 0.63 10.59 20.64
CA ARG A 275 0.81 10.22 19.24
C ARG A 275 0.70 11.41 18.28
N LEU A 276 -0.30 12.29 18.48
CA LEU A 276 -0.44 13.54 17.73
C LEU A 276 0.83 14.38 17.84
N TYR A 277 1.33 14.54 19.07
CA TYR A 277 2.45 15.42 19.37
C TYR A 277 3.81 14.89 18.91
N ILE A 278 4.06 13.58 19.05
CA ILE A 278 5.24 12.93 18.49
C ILE A 278 5.26 13.09 16.96
N LEU A 279 4.13 12.80 16.29
CA LEU A 279 4.07 12.92 14.84
C LEU A 279 4.22 14.39 14.39
N SER A 280 3.57 15.33 15.09
CA SER A 280 3.73 16.75 14.81
C SER A 280 5.18 17.22 14.95
N TYR A 281 5.89 16.75 15.96
CA TYR A 281 7.31 17.07 16.16
C TYR A 281 8.18 16.53 15.02
N LEU A 282 7.93 15.31 14.56
CA LEU A 282 8.63 14.74 13.41
C LEU A 282 8.31 15.49 12.10
N VAL A 283 7.06 15.94 11.91
CA VAL A 283 6.66 16.73 10.74
C VAL A 283 7.29 18.13 10.75
N ASP A 284 7.39 18.77 11.91
CA ASP A 284 8.12 20.03 12.08
C ASP A 284 9.60 19.86 11.70
N ARG A 285 10.27 18.85 12.26
CA ARG A 285 11.67 18.54 11.96
C ARG A 285 11.93 18.15 10.52
N ALA A 286 10.97 17.52 9.84
CA ALA A 286 11.07 17.20 8.43
C ALA A 286 11.04 18.44 7.52
N SER A 287 10.64 19.62 8.04
CA SER A 287 10.68 20.88 7.29
C SER A 287 12.10 21.38 7.06
N ASN A 288 13.08 20.90 7.83
CA ASN A 288 14.49 21.22 7.68
C ASN A 288 15.29 19.95 7.34
N ALA A 289 16.00 19.95 6.21
CA ALA A 289 16.74 18.78 5.73
C ALA A 289 17.80 18.27 6.74
N SER A 290 18.39 19.16 7.53
CA SER A 290 19.39 18.82 8.56
C SER A 290 18.79 18.10 9.78
N THR A 291 17.47 18.17 10.00
CA THR A 291 16.79 17.59 11.15
C THR A 291 15.80 16.50 10.78
N LEU A 292 15.74 16.11 9.49
CA LEU A 292 14.80 15.13 8.95
C LEU A 292 14.76 13.83 9.77
N ASN A 293 15.92 13.39 10.21
CA ASN A 293 16.09 12.16 10.98
C ASN A 293 16.25 12.51 12.46
N THR A 294 15.39 11.94 13.29
CA THR A 294 15.33 12.23 14.73
C THR A 294 15.48 10.93 15.48
N THR A 295 16.37 10.86 16.47
CA THR A 295 16.52 9.65 17.28
C THR A 295 15.40 9.52 18.30
N ILE A 296 15.11 8.31 18.78
CA ILE A 296 14.15 8.11 19.87
C ILE A 296 14.58 8.89 21.12
N ASN A 297 15.88 8.99 21.41
CA ASN A 297 16.41 9.83 22.49
C ASN A 297 16.09 11.31 22.30
N ASP A 298 16.21 11.87 21.09
CA ASP A 298 15.83 13.27 20.85
C ASP A 298 14.33 13.52 21.07
N ILE A 299 13.48 12.54 20.76
CA ILE A 299 12.04 12.59 21.04
C ILE A 299 11.80 12.52 22.56
N PHE A 300 12.51 11.62 23.24
CA PHE A 300 12.44 11.52 24.70
C PHE A 300 12.88 12.82 25.38
N ASP A 301 13.99 13.42 24.97
CA ASP A 301 14.48 14.68 25.53
C ASP A 301 13.44 15.79 25.39
N LYS A 302 12.78 15.88 24.23
CA LYS A 302 11.70 16.85 23.97
C LYS A 302 10.50 16.67 24.89
N PHE A 303 10.09 15.43 25.16
CA PHE A 303 8.86 15.11 25.89
C PHE A 303 9.08 14.54 27.31
N SER A 304 10.31 14.50 27.80
CA SER A 304 10.72 13.88 29.08
C SER A 304 9.91 14.41 30.27
N LYS A 305 9.60 15.71 30.28
CA LYS A 305 8.84 16.38 31.34
C LYS A 305 7.35 16.00 31.38
N CYS A 306 6.82 15.32 30.37
CA CYS A 306 5.45 14.79 30.38
C CYS A 306 5.29 13.52 31.22
N ALA A 307 6.36 13.02 31.86
CA ALA A 307 6.40 11.73 32.56
C ALA A 307 6.16 10.53 31.63
N ILE A 308 6.84 10.54 30.48
CA ILE A 308 6.80 9.49 29.45
C ILE A 308 8.05 8.62 29.60
N THR A 309 7.95 7.34 29.26
CA THR A 309 9.09 6.42 29.17
C THR A 309 9.52 6.18 27.73
N ILE A 310 10.78 5.81 27.51
CA ILE A 310 11.28 5.45 26.18
C ILE A 310 10.45 4.29 25.58
N SER A 311 10.09 3.29 26.37
CA SER A 311 9.22 2.18 25.94
C SER A 311 7.86 2.65 25.37
N GLN A 312 7.25 3.67 25.98
CA GLN A 312 6.00 4.25 25.48
C GLN A 312 6.21 4.99 24.15
N ILE A 313 7.32 5.73 24.01
CA ILE A 313 7.68 6.41 22.75
C ILE A 313 7.90 5.37 21.65
N THR A 314 8.70 4.34 21.92
CA THR A 314 8.96 3.25 20.97
C THR A 314 7.66 2.55 20.56
N THR A 315 6.74 2.29 21.49
CA THR A 315 5.43 1.71 21.18
C THR A 315 4.61 2.60 20.24
N VAL A 316 4.57 3.91 20.49
CA VAL A 316 3.85 4.86 19.64
C VAL A 316 4.49 4.95 18.25
N ILE A 317 5.81 5.02 18.18
CA ILE A 317 6.57 5.10 16.92
C ILE A 317 6.46 3.81 16.11
N ASP A 318 6.53 2.64 16.75
CA ASP A 318 6.33 1.35 16.08
C ASP A 318 4.93 1.29 15.46
N HIS A 319 3.91 1.72 16.20
CA HIS A 319 2.55 1.76 15.67
C HIS A 319 2.37 2.75 14.51
N LEU A 320 2.95 3.96 14.62
CA LEU A 320 2.98 4.94 13.53
C LEU A 320 3.71 4.42 12.29
N THR A 321 4.80 3.66 12.49
CA THR A 321 5.61 3.07 11.42
C THR A 321 4.84 1.95 10.73
N LYS A 322 4.18 1.07 11.49
CA LYS A 322 3.29 0.01 10.96
C LYS A 322 2.14 0.57 10.11
N LYS A 323 1.59 1.73 10.49
CA LYS A 323 0.54 2.43 9.72
C LYS A 323 1.11 3.30 8.58
N GLY A 324 2.43 3.42 8.46
CA GLY A 324 3.13 4.13 7.39
C GLY A 324 3.16 5.65 7.54
N LEU A 325 2.98 6.19 8.75
CA LEU A 325 3.07 7.64 9.03
C LEU A 325 4.50 8.06 9.38
N THR A 326 5.32 7.13 9.83
CA THR A 326 6.75 7.30 10.09
C THR A 326 7.56 6.21 9.42
N LYS A 327 8.84 6.45 9.20
CA LYS A 327 9.81 5.46 8.72
C LYS A 327 11.00 5.37 9.67
N SER A 328 11.44 4.15 9.96
CA SER A 328 12.71 3.90 10.64
C SER A 328 13.82 3.76 9.61
N LEU A 329 14.98 4.36 9.89
CA LEU A 329 16.20 4.18 9.11
C LEU A 329 17.04 3.00 9.57
N SER A 330 16.74 2.44 10.74
CA SER A 330 17.44 1.29 11.28
C SER A 330 16.78 0.02 10.76
N ALA A 331 17.59 -0.92 10.27
CA ALA A 331 17.13 -2.24 9.90
C ALA A 331 16.89 -3.06 11.19
N GLY A 332 15.67 -3.54 11.41
CA GLY A 332 15.30 -4.37 12.56
C GLY A 332 14.38 -3.67 13.57
N GLU A 333 14.41 -4.12 14.82
CA GLU A 333 13.60 -3.56 15.91
C GLU A 333 14.02 -2.13 16.27
N ILE A 334 13.05 -1.30 16.65
CA ILE A 334 13.28 0.10 17.00
C ILE A 334 13.90 0.19 18.40
N THR A 335 15.13 0.67 18.46
CA THR A 335 15.90 0.93 19.68
C THR A 335 15.95 2.44 20.01
N GLU A 336 16.51 2.80 21.17
CA GLU A 336 16.62 4.19 21.62
C GLU A 336 17.49 5.06 20.69
N GLN A 337 18.46 4.44 20.00
CA GLN A 337 19.35 5.08 19.05
C GLN A 337 18.81 5.07 17.62
N SER A 338 17.68 4.39 17.38
CA SER A 338 17.08 4.31 16.05
C SER A 338 16.61 5.68 15.58
N ALA A 339 17.01 6.05 14.38
CA ALA A 339 16.58 7.29 13.74
C ALA A 339 15.27 7.08 12.98
N VAL A 340 14.31 7.99 13.21
CA VAL A 340 12.98 7.98 12.59
C VAL A 340 12.67 9.31 11.93
N ALA A 341 11.82 9.27 10.90
CA ALA A 341 11.36 10.45 10.16
C ALA A 341 9.87 10.33 9.81
N ALA A 342 9.19 11.46 9.69
CA ALA A 342 7.82 11.48 9.16
C ALA A 342 7.79 11.10 7.67
N THR A 343 6.75 10.40 7.24
CA THR A 343 6.48 10.13 5.81
C THR A 343 5.62 11.23 5.19
N LYS A 344 5.36 11.16 3.86
CA LYS A 344 4.41 12.06 3.21
C LYS A 344 3.01 11.89 3.80
N SER A 345 2.64 10.63 4.09
CA SER A 345 1.40 10.31 4.80
C SER A 345 1.34 10.98 6.18
N GLY A 346 2.40 10.83 7.00
CA GLY A 346 2.46 11.49 8.32
C GLY A 346 2.29 13.00 8.26
N GLY A 347 2.96 13.66 7.30
CA GLY A 347 2.79 15.09 7.04
C GLY A 347 1.36 15.46 6.61
N TYR A 348 0.73 14.67 5.76
CA TYR A 348 -0.65 14.89 5.31
C TYR A 348 -1.66 14.74 6.46
N TYR A 349 -1.44 13.77 7.35
CA TYR A 349 -2.27 13.61 8.55
C TYR A 349 -2.28 14.88 9.41
N ILE A 350 -1.09 15.40 9.76
CA ILE A 350 -0.92 16.57 10.64
C ILE A 350 -1.37 17.89 9.97
N ARG A 351 -1.09 18.06 8.68
CA ARG A 351 -1.31 19.35 8.00
C ARG A 351 -2.70 19.47 7.37
N ILE A 352 -3.37 18.36 7.10
CA ILE A 352 -4.64 18.35 6.36
C ILE A 352 -5.69 17.53 7.09
N LEU A 353 -5.47 16.24 7.39
CA LEU A 353 -6.56 15.40 7.92
C LEU A 353 -7.07 15.87 9.28
N THR A 354 -6.18 16.21 10.22
CA THR A 354 -6.59 16.69 11.55
C THR A 354 -7.50 17.92 11.48
N ASP A 355 -7.36 18.73 10.43
CA ASP A 355 -8.11 19.97 10.23
C ASP A 355 -9.49 19.75 9.61
N THR A 356 -9.82 18.49 9.27
CA THR A 356 -11.10 18.15 8.65
C THR A 356 -12.12 17.68 9.68
N LEU A 357 -13.36 18.13 9.50
CA LEU A 357 -14.52 17.70 10.27
C LEU A 357 -14.69 16.17 10.21
N VAL A 358 -14.55 15.60 9.01
CA VAL A 358 -14.79 14.16 8.80
C VAL A 358 -13.80 13.31 9.60
N TYR A 359 -12.51 13.65 9.57
CA TYR A 359 -11.49 12.92 10.32
C TYR A 359 -11.73 13.04 11.83
N THR A 360 -12.05 14.25 12.30
CA THR A 360 -12.34 14.51 13.72
C THR A 360 -13.52 13.70 14.22
N GLU A 361 -14.64 13.71 13.50
CA GLU A 361 -15.83 12.94 13.90
C GLU A 361 -15.59 11.43 13.88
N GLU A 362 -14.83 10.94 12.90
CA GLU A 362 -14.49 9.52 12.83
C GLU A 362 -13.57 9.13 13.99
N CYS A 363 -12.51 9.89 14.26
CA CYS A 363 -11.61 9.63 15.38
C CYS A 363 -12.31 9.73 16.75
N MET A 364 -13.33 10.58 16.89
CA MET A 364 -14.14 10.67 18.10
C MET A 364 -14.79 9.33 18.48
N TYR A 365 -15.22 8.51 17.52
CA TYR A 365 -15.81 7.20 17.80
C TYR A 365 -14.82 6.19 18.41
N ASP A 366 -13.54 6.35 18.13
CA ASP A 366 -12.47 5.43 18.54
C ASP A 366 -11.63 5.97 19.72
N THR A 367 -11.78 7.25 20.05
CA THR A 367 -11.10 7.89 21.18
C THR A 367 -11.76 7.46 22.49
N ALA A 368 -10.99 6.97 23.46
CA ALA A 368 -11.55 6.61 24.75
C ALA A 368 -11.91 7.87 25.58
N ILE A 369 -13.19 8.14 25.73
CA ILE A 369 -13.72 9.27 26.50
C ILE A 369 -14.07 8.77 27.91
N GLU A 370 -13.22 9.08 28.89
CA GLU A 370 -13.38 8.58 30.27
C GLU A 370 -14.27 9.48 31.12
N ASP A 371 -14.51 10.72 30.68
CA ASP A 371 -15.41 11.64 31.34
C ASP A 371 -16.87 11.26 31.02
N ALA A 372 -17.60 10.81 32.05
CA ALA A 372 -18.95 10.27 31.88
C ALA A 372 -19.95 11.30 31.35
N GLU A 373 -19.81 12.56 31.77
CA GLU A 373 -20.68 13.65 31.32
C GLU A 373 -20.43 13.98 29.84
N THR A 374 -19.17 14.16 29.45
CA THR A 374 -18.76 14.36 28.05
C THR A 374 -19.24 13.22 27.16
N TRP A 375 -19.06 11.97 27.61
CA TRP A 375 -19.51 10.79 26.87
C TRP A 375 -21.04 10.79 26.69
N GLN A 376 -21.79 11.08 27.75
CA GLN A 376 -23.25 11.12 27.69
C GLN A 376 -23.73 12.19 26.69
N GLN A 377 -23.19 13.41 26.75
CA GLN A 377 -23.55 14.49 25.83
C GLN A 377 -23.26 14.12 24.37
N ILE A 378 -22.07 13.58 24.08
CA ILE A 378 -21.71 13.14 22.72
C ILE A 378 -22.64 12.01 22.23
N SER A 379 -23.01 11.08 23.12
CA SER A 379 -23.91 9.97 22.80
C SER A 379 -25.33 10.45 22.48
N GLU A 380 -25.89 11.34 23.30
CA GLU A 380 -27.20 11.96 23.08
C GLU A 380 -27.25 12.72 21.76
N LEU A 381 -26.26 13.58 21.50
CA LEU A 381 -26.15 14.31 20.22
C LEU A 381 -26.01 13.38 19.03
N THR A 382 -25.27 12.28 19.16
CA THR A 382 -25.14 11.28 18.08
C THR A 382 -26.49 10.64 17.74
N ASN A 383 -27.32 10.34 18.75
CA ASN A 383 -28.67 9.83 18.53
C ASN A 383 -29.58 10.86 17.86
N ASP A 384 -29.49 12.12 18.27
CA ASP A 384 -30.29 13.20 17.68
C ASP A 384 -29.88 13.48 16.24
N ILE A 385 -28.58 13.49 15.92
CA ILE A 385 -28.05 13.60 14.55
C ILE A 385 -28.65 12.50 13.65
N ASN A 386 -28.75 11.27 14.15
CA ASN A 386 -29.30 10.15 13.39
C ASN A 386 -30.82 10.26 13.17
N ARG A 387 -31.55 10.92 14.08
CA ARG A 387 -33.01 11.11 14.01
C ARG A 387 -33.40 12.32 13.13
N LYS A 388 -32.52 13.30 12.94
CA LYS A 388 -32.82 14.51 12.16
C LYS A 388 -32.68 14.28 10.66
N SER A 389 -33.75 14.54 9.92
CA SER A 389 -33.79 14.50 8.45
C SER A 389 -33.30 15.80 7.79
N ASN A 390 -33.56 16.97 8.38
CA ASN A 390 -33.12 18.26 7.84
C ASN A 390 -31.59 18.39 7.96
N LEU A 391 -30.93 18.63 6.82
CA LEU A 391 -29.47 18.70 6.72
C LEU A 391 -28.86 19.88 7.50
N TYR A 392 -29.51 21.04 7.51
CA TYR A 392 -29.04 22.22 8.23
C TYR A 392 -29.09 21.99 9.75
N ALA A 393 -30.21 21.51 10.27
CA ALA A 393 -30.37 21.14 11.68
C ALA A 393 -29.38 20.05 12.09
N ARG A 394 -29.21 19.01 11.26
CA ARG A 394 -28.24 17.93 11.49
C ARG A 394 -26.81 18.45 11.52
N MET A 395 -26.45 19.41 10.67
CA MET A 395 -25.12 20.02 10.68
C MET A 395 -24.88 20.87 11.93
N ASN A 396 -25.88 21.57 12.46
CA ASN A 396 -25.76 22.30 13.72
C ASN A 396 -25.50 21.37 14.91
N LEU A 397 -26.20 20.23 14.98
CA LEU A 397 -25.94 19.22 16.02
C LEU A 397 -24.54 18.60 15.90
N ARG A 398 -24.06 18.38 14.66
CA ARG A 398 -22.67 17.94 14.43
C ARG A 398 -21.66 18.98 14.93
N LYS A 399 -21.92 20.27 14.70
CA LYS A 399 -21.10 21.38 15.22
C LYS A 399 -20.99 21.32 16.73
N GLU A 400 -22.12 21.18 17.41
CA GLU A 400 -22.19 21.10 18.87
C GLU A 400 -21.41 19.90 19.40
N ARG A 401 -21.63 18.70 18.82
CA ARG A 401 -20.94 17.47 19.21
C ARG A 401 -19.43 17.59 19.06
N VAL A 402 -18.96 18.14 17.95
CA VAL A 402 -17.52 18.35 17.71
C VAL A 402 -16.94 19.38 18.66
N SER A 403 -17.67 20.45 19.00
CA SER A 403 -17.21 21.44 19.97
C SER A 403 -17.01 20.84 21.37
N ILE A 404 -17.91 19.95 21.81
CA ILE A 404 -17.77 19.21 23.07
C ILE A 404 -16.54 18.29 23.01
N PHE A 405 -16.35 17.56 21.91
CA PHE A 405 -15.18 16.71 21.73
C PHE A 405 -13.86 17.51 21.71
N MET A 406 -13.80 18.64 21.01
CA MET A 406 -12.61 19.52 21.00
C MET A 406 -12.30 20.08 22.39
N THR A 407 -13.34 20.45 23.16
CA THR A 407 -13.17 20.88 24.56
C THR A 407 -12.53 19.78 25.40
N TYR A 408 -12.98 18.52 25.24
CA TYR A 408 -12.35 17.37 25.89
C TYR A 408 -10.90 17.17 25.45
N LEU A 409 -10.58 17.28 24.16
CA LEU A 409 -9.21 17.17 23.67
C LEU A 409 -8.31 18.27 24.24
N LYS A 410 -8.80 19.51 24.38
CA LYS A 410 -8.05 20.59 25.03
C LYS A 410 -7.73 20.29 26.49
N MET A 411 -8.68 19.72 27.23
CA MET A 411 -8.43 19.29 28.61
C MET A 411 -7.32 18.20 28.68
N LEU A 412 -7.25 17.31 27.68
CA LEU A 412 -6.19 16.32 27.58
C LEU A 412 -4.83 16.94 27.21
N GLU A 413 -4.82 17.92 26.31
CA GLU A 413 -3.63 18.70 25.93
C GLU A 413 -3.07 19.46 27.13
N ASP A 414 -3.92 20.17 27.86
CA ASP A 414 -3.56 20.82 29.11
C ASP A 414 -3.02 19.80 30.11
N SER A 415 -3.68 18.65 30.28
CA SER A 415 -3.18 17.60 31.18
C SER A 415 -1.81 17.04 30.77
N LEU A 416 -1.46 17.06 29.48
CA LEU A 416 -0.19 16.54 28.97
C LEU A 416 0.95 17.54 29.19
N PHE A 417 0.71 18.84 29.01
CA PHE A 417 1.76 19.88 29.02
C PHE A 417 1.73 20.82 30.21
N LYS A 418 0.67 20.85 31.01
CA LYS A 418 0.58 21.71 32.20
C LYS A 418 1.77 21.46 33.12
N ASP A 419 2.39 22.56 33.54
CA ASP A 419 3.56 22.60 34.42
C ASP A 419 4.83 21.91 33.87
N THR A 420 4.85 21.51 32.59
CA THR A 420 6.04 20.90 31.96
C THR A 420 7.03 21.94 31.44
N GLY A 421 6.57 23.14 31.06
CA GLY A 421 7.39 24.15 30.40
C GLY A 421 7.95 23.71 29.04
N ILE A 422 7.34 22.70 28.41
CA ILE A 422 7.67 22.29 27.03
C ILE A 422 7.05 23.31 26.08
N ASP A 423 7.88 23.88 25.21
CA ASP A 423 7.41 24.73 24.13
C ASP A 423 6.76 23.89 23.02
N ILE A 424 5.47 24.12 22.78
CA ILE A 424 4.66 23.46 21.76
C ILE A 424 4.23 24.41 20.63
N SER A 425 4.78 25.63 20.58
CA SER A 425 4.37 26.67 19.61
C SER A 425 4.51 26.27 18.14
N ASN A 426 5.48 25.39 17.82
CA ASN A 426 5.70 24.86 16.47
C ASN A 426 4.97 23.52 16.24
N LEU A 427 4.22 23.02 17.22
CA LEU A 427 3.48 21.77 17.14
C LEU A 427 2.00 22.04 16.89
N LYS A 428 1.35 21.08 16.23
CA LYS A 428 -0.07 21.14 15.90
C LYS A 428 -0.92 21.07 17.18
N SER A 429 -1.42 22.22 17.61
CA SER A 429 -2.26 22.34 18.81
C SER A 429 -3.73 21.97 18.53
N ILE A 430 -4.44 21.49 19.56
CA ILE A 430 -5.88 21.22 19.48
C ILE A 430 -6.66 22.51 19.20
N THR A 431 -6.17 23.66 19.66
CA THR A 431 -6.80 24.96 19.40
C THR A 431 -6.75 25.33 17.91
N GLU A 432 -5.63 25.09 17.23
CA GLU A 432 -5.52 25.28 15.77
C GLU A 432 -6.45 24.32 15.00
N ILE A 433 -6.52 23.06 15.45
CA ILE A 433 -7.39 22.05 14.86
C ILE A 433 -8.85 22.47 14.99
N GLU A 434 -9.29 22.89 16.19
CA GLU A 434 -10.66 23.36 16.42
C GLU A 434 -11.01 24.56 15.53
N ALA A 435 -10.11 25.52 15.37
CA ALA A 435 -10.33 26.69 14.52
C ALA A 435 -10.59 26.28 13.06
N SER A 436 -9.76 25.38 12.53
CA SER A 436 -9.85 24.88 11.15
C SER A 436 -11.15 24.08 10.92
N VAL A 437 -11.47 23.17 11.83
CA VAL A 437 -12.70 22.37 11.78
C VAL A 437 -13.94 23.25 11.90
N THR A 438 -13.89 24.27 12.77
CA THR A 438 -14.99 25.25 12.94
C THR A 438 -15.20 26.08 11.68
N GLU A 439 -14.13 26.49 11.00
CA GLU A 439 -14.20 27.18 9.72
C GLU A 439 -14.88 26.31 8.65
N GLU A 440 -14.48 25.03 8.52
CA GLU A 440 -15.10 24.08 7.59
C GLU A 440 -16.61 23.92 7.86
N ILE A 441 -16.98 23.72 9.13
CA ILE A 441 -18.38 23.58 9.55
C ILE A 441 -19.19 24.84 9.20
N ASN A 442 -18.67 26.02 9.53
CA ASN A 442 -19.36 27.29 9.25
C ASN A 442 -19.55 27.51 7.74
N GLY A 443 -18.52 27.18 6.94
CA GLY A 443 -18.62 27.18 5.48
C GLY A 443 -19.70 26.24 4.94
N ALA A 444 -19.83 25.04 5.52
CA ALA A 444 -20.88 24.09 5.16
C ALA A 444 -22.28 24.60 5.55
N LEU A 445 -22.44 25.17 6.73
CA LEU A 445 -23.71 25.76 7.20
C LEU A 445 -24.16 26.92 6.30
N LEU A 446 -23.24 27.80 5.89
CA LEU A 446 -23.54 28.90 4.96
C LEU A 446 -24.06 28.38 3.61
N LYS A 447 -23.42 27.33 3.05
CA LYS A 447 -23.84 26.70 1.80
C LYS A 447 -25.23 26.05 1.93
N LEU A 448 -25.53 25.39 3.05
CA LEU A 448 -26.84 24.79 3.30
C LEU A 448 -27.94 25.85 3.46
N LYS A 449 -27.68 26.92 4.20
CA LYS A 449 -28.61 28.04 4.38
C LYS A 449 -28.92 28.76 3.06
N ALA A 450 -27.95 28.88 2.17
CA ALA A 450 -28.16 29.44 0.83
C ALA A 450 -29.03 28.53 -0.06
N ARG A 451 -28.97 27.21 0.13
CA ARG A 451 -29.81 26.24 -0.60
C ARG A 451 -31.26 26.23 -0.10
N GLU A 452 -31.51 26.43 1.19
CA GLU A 452 -32.88 26.53 1.71
C GLU A 452 -33.62 27.81 1.27
N ARG A 453 -32.88 28.84 0.84
CA ARG A 453 -33.43 30.12 0.33
C ARG A 453 -33.72 30.12 -1.17
N ARG A 454 -33.28 29.09 -1.91
CA ARG A 454 -33.56 28.90 -3.33
C ARG A 454 -34.62 27.83 -3.49
#